data_AF-A0A2W7P334-F1
#
_entry.id   AF-A0A2W7P334-F1
#
_cell.length_a   1.000
_cell.length_b   1.000
_cell.length_c   1.000
_cell.angle_alpha   90.00
_cell.angle_beta   90.00
_cell.angle_gamma   90.00
#
_symmetry.space_group_name_H-M   'P 1'
#
loop_
_entity.id
_entity.type
_entity.pdbx_description
1 polymer ?
#
loop_
_entity_poly.entity_id
_entity_poly.type
_entity_poly.pdbx_seq_one_letter_code
_entity_poly.pdbx_strand_id
1 'polypeptide(L)'
;MAWNVQELQIAIFAPSATDVSATACYEALLGEECITSQTNKFARPDKPFLAQASGQIGETEVTVQTQDGRLDIFFRARSSQNFPTLLPFLDAETFMEKVLSNFEFLSKATPDCYRQAIVINDGVEFKNERKAIDAFCEYTGLGIDRSGLIATDLNLQFNSRISLESGAQINRLKRIGVDVMSLYQAPPPFFLVGQTDMHQKPIKQSFILNTVSDYNSVPTGVISSSQQRVRFSEMFGMMKEAEANG
;
A
#
# COMPACT_ATOMS: atom_id res chain seq x y z
N MET A 1 8.18 -2.04 -17.71
CA MET A 1 8.80 -1.04 -16.81
C MET A 1 9.03 -1.74 -15.46
N ALA A 2 10.07 -1.41 -14.68
CA ALA A 2 10.21 -1.98 -13.33
C ALA A 2 9.13 -1.37 -12.43
N TRP A 3 8.46 -2.18 -11.60
CA TRP A 3 7.45 -1.68 -10.69
C TRP A 3 8.07 -0.88 -9.55
N ASN A 4 7.81 0.42 -9.53
CA ASN A 4 8.29 1.31 -8.48
C ASN A 4 7.29 1.35 -7.30
N VAL A 5 7.01 0.19 -6.71
CA VAL A 5 6.06 0.06 -5.60
C VAL A 5 6.70 0.53 -4.30
N GLN A 6 6.02 1.43 -3.58
CA GLN A 6 6.42 1.91 -2.26
C GLN A 6 5.71 1.14 -1.15
N GLU A 7 4.43 0.81 -1.37
CA GLU A 7 3.61 0.06 -0.41
C GLU A 7 2.70 -0.92 -1.14
N LEU A 8 2.63 -2.12 -0.58
CA LEU A 8 1.67 -3.16 -0.95
C LEU A 8 0.85 -3.48 0.29
N GLN A 9 -0.48 -3.39 0.17
CA GLN A 9 -1.42 -3.80 1.19
C GLN A 9 -2.31 -4.92 0.66
N ILE A 10 -2.51 -5.93 1.49
CA ILE A 10 -3.48 -7.00 1.26
C ILE A 10 -4.48 -6.97 2.39
N ALA A 11 -5.76 -6.92 2.07
CA ALA A 11 -6.83 -6.92 3.05
C ALA A 11 -7.77 -8.10 2.82
N ILE A 12 -8.06 -8.83 3.89
CA ILE A 12 -9.04 -9.92 3.91
C ILE A 12 -10.11 -9.54 4.92
N PHE A 13 -11.36 -9.48 4.45
CA PHE A 13 -12.50 -9.10 5.26
C PHE A 13 -13.28 -10.37 5.62
N ALA A 14 -13.30 -10.68 6.90
CA ALA A 14 -13.81 -11.93 7.46
C ALA A 14 -14.25 -11.67 8.91
N PRO A 15 -15.49 -12.01 9.31
CA PRO A 15 -15.91 -11.90 10.70
C PRO A 15 -14.97 -12.62 11.68
N SER A 16 -14.39 -13.76 11.26
CA SER A 16 -13.41 -14.50 12.08
C SER A 16 -12.07 -13.80 12.29
N ALA A 17 -11.80 -12.66 11.64
CA ALA A 17 -10.51 -11.99 11.70
C ALA A 17 -10.10 -11.54 13.12
N THR A 18 -11.05 -11.35 14.03
CA THR A 18 -10.77 -11.05 15.45
C THR A 18 -10.05 -12.18 16.17
N ASP A 19 -10.27 -13.43 15.75
CA ASP A 19 -9.68 -14.62 16.36
C ASP A 19 -8.33 -14.98 15.72
N VAL A 20 -7.94 -14.26 14.66
CA VAL A 20 -6.71 -14.49 13.93
C VAL A 20 -5.53 -13.88 14.68
N SER A 21 -4.52 -14.71 14.98
CA SER A 21 -3.26 -14.28 15.56
C SER A 21 -2.40 -13.57 14.51
N ALA A 22 -2.21 -12.25 14.66
CA ALA A 22 -1.34 -11.46 13.80
C ALA A 22 0.10 -12.00 13.77
N THR A 23 0.62 -12.46 14.92
CA THR A 23 1.95 -13.08 15.02
C THR A 23 2.04 -14.38 14.24
N ALA A 24 1.05 -15.28 14.37
CA ALA A 24 1.04 -16.54 13.62
C ALA A 24 0.93 -16.30 12.10
N CYS A 25 0.14 -15.31 11.68
CA CYS A 25 0.08 -14.89 10.29
C CYS A 25 1.42 -14.33 9.80
N TYR A 26 2.08 -13.48 10.58
CA TYR A 26 3.40 -12.94 10.26
C TYR A 26 4.43 -14.07 10.06
N GLU A 27 4.53 -14.98 11.03
CA GLU A 27 5.46 -16.11 11.02
C GLU A 27 5.17 -17.07 9.87
N ALA A 28 3.90 -17.37 9.59
CA ALA A 28 3.52 -18.22 8.47
C ALA A 28 3.87 -17.58 7.11
N LEU A 29 3.68 -16.27 6.94
CA LEU A 29 3.97 -15.57 5.70
C LEU A 29 5.47 -15.43 5.43
N LEU A 30 6.24 -15.17 6.49
CA LEU A 30 7.64 -14.76 6.36
C LEU A 30 8.64 -15.86 6.72
N GLY A 31 8.23 -16.87 7.49
CA GLY A 31 9.10 -17.93 8.01
C GLY A 31 10.02 -17.47 9.15
N GLU A 32 9.77 -16.30 9.73
CA GLU A 32 10.59 -15.66 10.75
C GLU A 32 9.70 -15.09 11.87
N GLU A 33 10.23 -15.05 13.10
CA GLU A 33 9.56 -14.42 14.24
C GLU A 33 9.40 -12.90 14.03
N CYS A 34 8.28 -12.34 14.48
CA CYS A 34 8.08 -10.89 14.44
C CYS A 34 8.99 -10.18 15.45
N ILE A 35 9.49 -8.99 15.09
CA ILE A 35 10.31 -8.16 15.99
C ILE A 35 9.46 -7.57 17.11
N THR A 36 8.26 -7.12 16.76
CA THR A 36 7.33 -6.49 17.70
C THR A 36 5.94 -7.09 17.53
N SER A 37 5.26 -7.35 18.66
CA SER A 37 3.86 -7.72 18.68
C SER A 37 3.10 -6.90 19.72
N GLN A 38 1.85 -6.57 19.41
CA GLN A 38 0.95 -5.82 20.28
C GLN A 38 -0.46 -6.38 20.12
N THR A 39 -1.15 -6.61 21.25
CA THR A 39 -2.58 -6.97 21.25
C THR A 39 -3.30 -6.23 22.36
N ASN A 40 -4.38 -5.55 22.01
CA ASN A 40 -5.26 -4.95 23.01
C ASN A 40 -6.14 -6.03 23.63
N LYS A 41 -5.88 -6.37 24.90
CA LYS A 41 -6.54 -7.50 25.61
C LYS A 41 -8.07 -7.38 25.78
N PHE A 42 -8.62 -6.17 25.71
CA PHE A 42 -10.05 -5.92 25.94
C PHE A 42 -10.59 -4.92 24.92
N ALA A 43 -11.43 -5.39 24.00
CA ALA A 43 -12.14 -4.52 23.08
C ALA A 43 -13.20 -3.70 23.84
N ARG A 44 -13.21 -2.39 23.64
CA ARG A 44 -14.23 -1.47 24.14
C ARG A 44 -14.68 -0.57 22.99
N PRO A 45 -15.86 0.07 23.06
CA PRO A 45 -16.29 1.00 22.03
C PRO A 45 -15.28 2.13 21.75
N ASP A 46 -14.53 2.56 22.77
CA ASP A 46 -13.45 3.56 22.66
C ASP A 46 -12.08 2.95 22.28
N LYS A 47 -11.94 1.62 22.31
CA LYS A 47 -10.72 0.86 22.01
C LYS A 47 -11.09 -0.44 21.28
N PRO A 48 -11.39 -0.39 19.97
CA PRO A 48 -11.74 -1.58 19.21
C PRO A 48 -10.60 -2.61 19.27
N PHE A 49 -10.95 -3.88 19.03
CA PHE A 49 -9.96 -4.95 18.98
C PHE A 49 -8.89 -4.63 17.93
N LEU A 50 -7.64 -4.81 18.33
CA LEU A 50 -6.46 -4.63 17.48
C LEU A 50 -5.39 -5.61 17.97
N ALA A 51 -4.92 -6.47 17.08
CA ALA A 51 -3.65 -7.16 17.23
C ALA A 51 -2.74 -6.81 16.04
N GLN A 52 -1.45 -6.68 16.30
CA GLN A 52 -0.45 -6.30 15.31
C GLN A 52 0.83 -7.08 15.56
N ALA A 53 1.46 -7.54 14.50
CA ALA A 53 2.80 -8.10 14.49
C ALA A 53 3.59 -7.43 13.37
N SER A 54 4.82 -7.01 13.64
CA SER A 54 5.65 -6.33 12.67
C SER A 54 7.11 -6.68 12.80
N GLY A 55 7.84 -6.51 11.71
CA GLY A 55 9.27 -6.72 11.63
C GLY A 55 9.80 -6.26 10.27
N GLN A 56 10.96 -6.77 9.89
CA GLN A 56 11.68 -6.27 8.72
C GLN A 56 12.35 -7.42 7.96
N ILE A 57 12.25 -7.38 6.64
CA ILE A 57 13.00 -8.26 5.73
C ILE A 57 13.78 -7.39 4.76
N GLY A 58 15.10 -7.41 4.87
CA GLY A 58 15.97 -6.54 4.07
C GLY A 58 15.60 -5.08 4.31
N GLU A 59 15.15 -4.37 3.28
CA GLU A 59 14.72 -2.97 3.35
C GLU A 59 13.19 -2.80 3.35
N THR A 60 12.44 -3.87 3.57
CA THR A 60 10.98 -3.82 3.63
C THR A 60 10.50 -4.03 5.06
N GLU A 61 9.71 -3.07 5.56
CA GLU A 61 8.93 -3.24 6.78
C GLU A 61 7.68 -4.06 6.46
N VAL A 62 7.41 -5.08 7.28
CA VAL A 62 6.23 -5.91 7.16
C VAL A 62 5.39 -5.77 8.42
N THR A 63 4.10 -5.51 8.24
CA THR A 63 3.13 -5.42 9.34
C THR A 63 1.93 -6.27 9.02
N VAL A 64 1.57 -7.18 9.92
CA VAL A 64 0.31 -7.90 9.92
C VAL A 64 -0.56 -7.32 11.03
N GLN A 65 -1.78 -6.95 10.70
CA GLN A 65 -2.73 -6.35 11.62
C GLN A 65 -4.08 -7.06 11.53
N THR A 66 -4.64 -7.44 12.67
CA THR A 66 -6.02 -7.92 12.77
C THR A 66 -6.86 -6.94 13.58
N GLN A 67 -8.04 -6.65 13.05
CA GLN A 67 -9.05 -5.79 13.65
C GLN A 67 -10.42 -6.44 13.45
N ASP A 68 -11.46 -5.83 14.03
CA ASP A 68 -12.82 -6.38 13.91
C ASP A 68 -13.26 -6.54 12.45
N GLY A 69 -13.49 -7.79 12.05
CA GLY A 69 -13.90 -8.17 10.70
C GLY A 69 -12.83 -8.05 9.59
N ARG A 70 -11.56 -7.77 9.92
CA ARG A 70 -10.51 -7.52 8.90
C ARG A 70 -9.09 -7.91 9.33
N LEU A 71 -8.39 -8.58 8.42
CA LEU A 71 -6.95 -8.87 8.46
C LEU A 71 -6.26 -8.05 7.37
N ASP A 72 -5.26 -7.26 7.75
CA ASP A 72 -4.43 -6.46 6.86
C ASP A 72 -2.97 -6.93 6.91
N ILE A 73 -2.32 -6.99 5.75
CA ILE A 73 -0.90 -7.27 5.60
C ILE A 73 -0.31 -6.12 4.81
N PHE A 74 0.65 -5.41 5.38
CA PHE A 74 1.35 -4.28 4.78
C PHE A 74 2.82 -4.66 4.53
N PHE A 75 3.29 -4.35 3.34
CA PHE A 75 4.70 -4.33 2.98
C PHE A 75 5.04 -2.89 2.60
N ARG A 76 6.01 -2.28 3.26
CA ARG A 76 6.42 -0.89 3.02
C ARG A 76 7.92 -0.83 2.78
N ALA A 77 8.31 -0.17 1.69
CA ALA A 77 9.71 0.10 1.42
C ALA A 77 10.22 1.10 2.47
N ARG A 78 11.29 0.75 3.18
CA ARG A 78 11.87 1.59 4.21
C ARG A 78 12.91 2.50 3.60
N SER A 79 12.79 3.80 3.86
CA SER A 79 13.87 4.73 3.57
C SER A 79 15.07 4.42 4.47
N SER A 80 16.19 4.00 3.90
CA SER A 80 17.47 4.06 4.61
C SER A 80 17.98 5.50 4.58
N GLN A 81 18.59 5.94 5.68
CA GLN A 81 19.16 7.29 5.82
C GLN A 81 20.24 7.61 4.76
N ASN A 82 20.68 6.61 3.99
CA ASN A 82 21.81 6.71 3.06
C ASN A 82 21.39 6.70 1.57
N PHE A 83 20.10 6.68 1.23
CA PHE A 83 19.69 6.62 -0.18
C PHE A 83 19.74 8.00 -0.88
N PRO A 84 20.26 8.06 -2.13
CA PRO A 84 20.21 9.26 -2.94
C PRO A 84 18.80 9.58 -3.45
N THR A 85 17.89 8.60 -3.51
CA THR A 85 16.48 8.76 -3.90
C THR A 85 15.62 8.99 -2.67
N LEU A 86 14.61 9.86 -2.81
CA LEU A 86 13.68 10.11 -1.70
C LEU A 86 12.61 9.00 -1.62
N LEU A 87 12.42 8.23 -2.69
CA LEU A 87 11.48 7.13 -2.78
C LEU A 87 12.19 5.78 -2.64
N PRO A 88 11.97 5.03 -1.55
CA PRO A 88 12.33 3.62 -1.49
C PRO A 88 11.29 2.79 -2.27
N PHE A 89 11.73 1.70 -2.89
CA PHE A 89 10.85 0.77 -3.60
C PHE A 89 11.04 -0.66 -3.07
N LEU A 90 9.97 -1.44 -3.09
CA LEU A 90 9.96 -2.85 -2.71
C LEU A 90 9.78 -3.76 -3.92
N ASP A 91 10.22 -5.01 -3.80
CA ASP A 91 9.97 -6.06 -4.79
C ASP A 91 8.57 -6.67 -4.58
N ALA A 92 7.57 -5.99 -5.11
CA ALA A 92 6.16 -6.33 -4.90
C ALA A 92 5.81 -7.72 -5.45
N GLU A 93 6.44 -8.14 -6.55
CA GLU A 93 6.20 -9.46 -7.14
C GLU A 93 6.65 -10.56 -6.18
N THR A 94 7.87 -10.46 -5.64
CA THR A 94 8.36 -11.42 -4.64
C THR A 94 7.44 -11.48 -3.40
N PHE A 95 6.99 -10.33 -2.88
CA PHE A 95 6.09 -10.34 -1.71
C PHE A 95 4.70 -10.91 -2.03
N MET A 96 4.15 -10.61 -3.21
CA MET A 96 2.88 -11.20 -3.66
C MET A 96 2.98 -12.71 -3.85
N GLU A 97 4.09 -13.21 -4.39
CA GLU A 97 4.35 -14.65 -4.52
C GLU A 97 4.47 -15.33 -3.16
N LYS A 98 5.13 -14.69 -2.18
CA LYS A 98 5.18 -15.18 -0.79
C LYS A 98 3.80 -15.25 -0.14
N VAL A 99 2.91 -14.29 -0.42
CA VAL A 99 1.54 -14.34 0.09
C VAL A 99 0.73 -15.42 -0.61
N LEU A 100 0.89 -15.59 -1.92
CA LEU A 100 0.24 -16.64 -2.70
C LEU A 100 0.66 -18.05 -2.26
N SER A 101 1.94 -18.27 -1.95
CA SER A 101 2.43 -19.57 -1.49
C SER A 101 1.90 -19.93 -0.10
N ASN A 102 1.68 -18.92 0.76
CA ASN A 102 1.13 -19.09 2.11
C ASN A 102 -0.39 -18.85 2.19
N PHE A 103 -1.07 -18.70 1.05
CA PHE A 103 -2.48 -18.34 1.03
C PHE A 103 -3.39 -19.39 1.66
N GLU A 104 -2.99 -20.67 1.61
CA GLU A 104 -3.75 -21.74 2.27
C GLU A 104 -3.87 -21.49 3.79
N PHE A 105 -2.79 -21.05 4.44
CA PHE A 105 -2.81 -20.69 5.85
C PHE A 105 -3.78 -19.53 6.10
N LEU A 106 -3.67 -18.44 5.33
CA LEU A 106 -4.55 -17.28 5.44
C LEU A 106 -6.01 -17.68 5.28
N SER A 107 -6.32 -18.48 4.26
CA SER A 107 -7.69 -18.92 3.95
C SER A 107 -8.31 -19.83 5.01
N LYS A 108 -7.49 -20.54 5.81
CA LYS A 108 -7.94 -21.33 6.96
C LYS A 108 -8.15 -20.45 8.19
N ALA A 109 -7.36 -19.39 8.35
CA ALA A 109 -7.52 -18.39 9.41
C ALA A 109 -8.76 -17.51 9.18
N THR A 110 -9.15 -17.30 7.92
CA THR A 110 -10.33 -16.52 7.52
C THR A 110 -11.31 -17.35 6.65
N PRO A 111 -11.93 -18.41 7.20
CA PRO A 111 -12.77 -19.32 6.43
C PRO A 111 -14.09 -18.68 5.94
N ASP A 112 -14.52 -17.60 6.58
CA ASP A 112 -15.75 -16.84 6.30
C ASP A 112 -15.47 -15.50 5.59
N CYS A 113 -14.34 -15.42 4.88
CA CYS A 113 -13.98 -14.27 4.06
C CYS A 113 -15.11 -13.91 3.07
N TYR A 114 -15.53 -12.65 3.04
CA TYR A 114 -16.56 -12.16 2.12
C TYR A 114 -16.04 -11.09 1.15
N ARG A 115 -14.83 -10.58 1.39
CA ARG A 115 -14.16 -9.61 0.53
C ARG A 115 -12.64 -9.70 0.68
N GLN A 116 -11.93 -9.44 -0.42
CA GLN A 116 -10.48 -9.38 -0.49
C GLN A 116 -10.09 -8.09 -1.24
N ALA A 117 -8.96 -7.50 -0.89
CA ALA A 117 -8.40 -6.39 -1.64
C ALA A 117 -6.88 -6.49 -1.73
N ILE A 118 -6.33 -6.03 -2.85
CA ILE A 118 -4.92 -5.75 -3.06
C ILE A 118 -4.81 -4.26 -3.40
N VAL A 119 -4.06 -3.53 -2.61
CA VAL A 119 -3.80 -2.10 -2.82
C VAL A 119 -2.31 -1.91 -3.03
N ILE A 120 -1.95 -1.24 -4.11
CA ILE A 120 -0.58 -0.86 -4.41
C ILE A 120 -0.48 0.66 -4.44
N ASN A 121 0.55 1.17 -3.79
CA ASN A 121 1.00 2.53 -3.94
C ASN A 121 2.36 2.51 -4.67
N ASP A 122 2.39 3.04 -5.87
CA ASP A 122 3.60 3.18 -6.68
C ASP A 122 3.88 4.65 -6.99
N GLY A 123 5.13 4.96 -7.32
CA GLY A 123 5.45 6.32 -7.68
C GLY A 123 6.71 6.48 -8.50
N VAL A 124 6.76 7.58 -9.26
CA VAL A 124 7.90 7.96 -10.09
C VAL A 124 8.39 9.33 -9.67
N GLU A 125 9.67 9.42 -9.31
CA GLU A 125 10.32 10.68 -8.92
C GLU A 125 10.72 11.48 -10.17
N PHE A 126 10.42 12.78 -10.15
CA PHE A 126 10.77 13.74 -11.18
C PHE A 126 11.65 14.87 -10.61
N LYS A 127 12.52 15.40 -11.48
CA LYS A 127 13.47 16.47 -11.13
C LYS A 127 12.79 17.80 -10.78
N ASN A 128 11.56 18.03 -11.26
CA ASN A 128 10.80 19.24 -10.99
C ASN A 128 9.30 18.98 -11.15
N GLU A 129 8.50 19.86 -10.57
CA GLU A 129 7.04 19.84 -10.59
C GLU A 129 6.48 19.74 -12.01
N ARG A 130 7.02 20.55 -12.93
CA ARG A 130 6.53 20.61 -14.31
C ARG A 130 6.61 19.25 -15.01
N LYS A 131 7.70 18.50 -14.81
CA LYS A 131 7.84 17.15 -15.39
C LYS A 131 6.87 16.15 -14.79
N ALA A 132 6.59 16.25 -13.48
CA ALA A 132 5.59 15.39 -12.85
C ALA A 132 4.17 15.70 -13.38
N ILE A 133 3.84 16.99 -13.57
CA ILE A 133 2.59 17.43 -14.19
C ILE A 133 2.49 16.96 -15.65
N ASP A 134 3.57 17.08 -16.42
CA ASP A 134 3.58 16.63 -17.82
C ASP A 134 3.35 15.11 -17.89
N ALA A 135 4.00 14.32 -17.03
CA ALA A 135 3.80 12.88 -16.92
C ALA A 135 2.37 12.53 -16.45
N PHE A 136 1.81 13.27 -15.50
CA PHE A 136 0.41 13.13 -15.08
C PHE A 136 -0.54 13.33 -16.27
N CYS A 137 -0.36 14.40 -17.06
CA CYS A 137 -1.22 14.68 -18.20
C CYS A 137 -1.09 13.63 -19.30
N GLU A 138 0.12 13.13 -19.56
CA GLU A 138 0.38 12.04 -20.49
C GLU A 138 -0.29 10.75 -20.02
N TYR A 139 -0.08 10.37 -18.76
CA TYR A 139 -0.63 9.15 -18.16
C TYR A 139 -2.16 9.15 -18.14
N THR A 140 -2.77 10.29 -17.82
CA THR A 140 -4.23 10.43 -17.72
C THR A 140 -4.90 10.73 -19.05
N GLY A 141 -4.14 11.12 -20.07
CA GLY A 141 -4.68 11.65 -21.34
C GLY A 141 -5.42 12.98 -21.19
N LEU A 142 -5.29 13.68 -20.05
CA LEU A 142 -5.96 14.95 -19.83
C LEU A 142 -5.25 16.06 -20.64
N GLY A 143 -5.98 16.64 -21.59
CA GLY A 143 -5.54 17.78 -22.41
C GLY A 143 -5.59 19.10 -21.65
N ILE A 144 -4.98 19.19 -20.46
CA ILE A 144 -4.95 20.41 -19.66
C ILE A 144 -4.05 21.43 -20.38
N ASP A 145 -4.54 22.68 -20.54
CA ASP A 145 -3.70 23.77 -21.01
C ASP A 145 -2.56 23.99 -20.02
N ARG A 146 -1.35 23.73 -20.51
CA ARG A 146 -0.14 23.73 -19.69
C ARG A 146 0.48 25.11 -19.59
N SER A 147 -0.05 26.12 -20.29
CA SER A 147 0.45 27.48 -20.22
C SER A 147 -0.08 28.16 -18.94
N GLY A 148 0.82 28.45 -18.00
CA GLY A 148 0.47 29.10 -16.73
C GLY A 148 -0.19 28.21 -15.67
N LEU A 149 -0.29 26.89 -15.91
CA LEU A 149 -0.81 25.96 -14.91
C LEU A 149 0.16 25.84 -13.72
N ILE A 150 -0.22 26.44 -12.60
CA ILE A 150 0.35 26.16 -11.27
C ILE A 150 -0.68 25.24 -10.59
N ALA A 151 -0.56 23.94 -10.82
CA ALA A 151 -1.47 22.98 -10.21
C ALA A 151 -0.82 22.40 -8.96
N THR A 152 -1.23 22.92 -7.80
CA THR A 152 -0.74 22.47 -6.49
C THR A 152 -1.31 21.11 -6.09
N ASP A 153 -2.45 20.70 -6.66
CA ASP A 153 -3.22 19.53 -6.24
C ASP A 153 -3.84 18.80 -7.45
N LEU A 154 -3.01 18.23 -8.32
CA LEU A 154 -3.51 17.36 -9.39
C LEU A 154 -3.84 15.98 -8.83
N ASN A 155 -5.11 15.61 -8.90
CA ASN A 155 -5.57 14.27 -8.55
C ASN A 155 -6.69 13.84 -9.51
N LEU A 156 -6.54 12.67 -10.12
CA LEU A 156 -7.57 11.98 -10.88
C LEU A 156 -7.89 10.66 -10.20
N GLN A 157 -9.17 10.43 -9.95
CA GLN A 157 -9.67 9.15 -9.44
C GLN A 157 -10.72 8.59 -10.40
N PHE A 158 -10.57 7.32 -10.75
CA PHE A 158 -11.61 6.57 -11.45
C PHE A 158 -11.82 5.21 -10.81
N ASN A 159 -13.05 4.73 -10.88
CA ASN A 159 -13.44 3.42 -10.38
C ASN A 159 -14.10 2.66 -11.52
N SER A 160 -13.61 1.48 -11.84
CA SER A 160 -14.19 0.59 -12.84
C SER A 160 -14.56 -0.75 -12.23
N ARG A 161 -15.59 -1.39 -12.76
CA ARG A 161 -15.98 -2.74 -12.37
C ARG A 161 -15.54 -3.72 -13.45
N ILE A 162 -14.81 -4.75 -13.05
CA ILE A 162 -14.25 -5.75 -13.96
C ILE A 162 -14.65 -7.14 -13.46
N SER A 163 -14.93 -8.05 -14.40
CA SER A 163 -15.18 -9.45 -14.10
C SER A 163 -13.87 -10.23 -14.18
N LEU A 164 -13.60 -11.05 -13.18
CA LEU A 164 -12.53 -12.04 -13.18
C LEU A 164 -12.92 -13.27 -14.01
N GLU A 165 -11.96 -14.11 -14.39
CA GLU A 165 -12.21 -15.36 -15.12
C GLU A 165 -13.08 -16.33 -14.30
N SER A 166 -12.92 -16.33 -12.98
CA SER A 166 -13.78 -17.05 -12.02
C SER A 166 -15.24 -16.57 -11.99
N GLY A 167 -15.59 -15.50 -12.71
CA GLY A 167 -16.91 -14.88 -12.74
C GLY A 167 -17.18 -13.93 -11.57
N ALA A 168 -16.25 -13.81 -10.62
CA ALA A 168 -16.34 -12.83 -9.55
C ALA A 168 -16.15 -11.41 -10.09
N GLN A 169 -16.78 -10.42 -9.46
CA GLN A 169 -16.59 -9.02 -9.81
C GLN A 169 -15.61 -8.35 -8.84
N ILE A 170 -14.76 -7.49 -9.38
CA ILE A 170 -13.91 -6.58 -8.61
C ILE A 170 -14.22 -5.14 -8.97
N ASN A 171 -14.06 -4.23 -8.02
CA ASN A 171 -13.89 -2.82 -8.31
C ASN A 171 -12.38 -2.55 -8.38
N ARG A 172 -11.97 -1.85 -9.44
CA ARG A 172 -10.62 -1.33 -9.63
C ARG A 172 -10.70 0.18 -9.46
N LEU A 173 -10.27 0.65 -8.31
CA LEU A 173 -10.11 2.06 -8.02
C LEU A 173 -8.67 2.46 -8.36
N LYS A 174 -8.49 3.44 -9.23
CA LYS A 174 -7.17 4.02 -9.51
C LYS A 174 -7.19 5.50 -9.18
N ARG A 175 -6.24 5.92 -8.34
CA ARG A 175 -5.96 7.32 -8.03
C ARG A 175 -4.59 7.66 -8.56
N ILE A 176 -4.48 8.77 -9.25
CA ILE A 176 -3.22 9.26 -9.82
C ILE A 176 -3.10 10.69 -9.36
N GLY A 177 -1.95 11.09 -8.84
CA GLY A 177 -1.73 12.46 -8.38
C GLY A 177 -0.28 12.88 -8.46
N VAL A 178 -0.05 14.19 -8.34
CA VAL A 178 1.30 14.74 -8.21
C VAL A 178 1.50 15.19 -6.77
N ASP A 179 2.43 14.53 -6.08
CA ASP A 179 2.78 14.81 -4.70
C ASP A 179 4.15 15.52 -4.62
N VAL A 180 4.31 16.35 -3.60
CA VAL A 180 5.57 17.04 -3.29
C VAL A 180 6.10 16.52 -1.96
N MET A 181 7.25 15.86 -1.98
CA MET A 181 7.93 15.41 -0.77
C MET A 181 9.13 16.29 -0.46
N SER A 182 9.17 16.82 0.76
CA SER A 182 10.20 17.75 1.22
C SER A 182 10.92 17.21 2.45
N LEU A 183 12.25 17.11 2.36
CA LEU A 183 13.12 16.73 3.47
C LEU A 183 13.65 17.98 4.17
N TYR A 184 13.38 18.09 5.47
CA TYR A 184 13.89 19.16 6.33
C TYR A 184 14.91 18.60 7.32
N GLN A 185 15.95 19.38 7.63
CA GLN A 185 16.85 19.06 8.74
C GLN A 185 16.39 19.79 9.98
N ALA A 186 16.14 19.02 11.03
CA ALA A 186 15.92 19.58 12.35
C ALA A 186 17.22 20.29 12.80
N PRO A 187 17.14 21.56 13.25
CA PRO A 187 18.29 22.25 13.81
C PRO A 187 18.75 21.53 15.08
N PRO A 188 20.05 21.54 15.40
CA PRO A 188 20.56 20.91 16.61
C PRO A 188 19.89 21.51 17.85
N PRO A 189 19.60 20.71 18.89
CA PRO A 189 18.86 21.15 20.08
C PRO A 189 19.56 22.27 20.87
N PHE A 190 20.85 22.52 20.61
CA PHE A 190 21.63 23.56 21.28
C PHE A 190 21.38 24.99 20.78
N PHE A 191 20.64 25.20 19.68
CA PHE A 191 20.36 26.54 19.11
C PHE A 191 18.99 27.14 19.50
N LEU A 192 18.21 26.47 20.36
CA LEU A 192 16.81 26.83 20.66
C LEU A 192 16.62 27.81 21.84
N VAL A 193 17.50 28.80 22.00
CA VAL A 193 17.24 29.94 22.89
C VAL A 193 17.20 31.21 22.06
N GLY A 194 15.99 31.64 21.68
CA GLY A 194 15.71 33.01 21.22
C GLY A 194 15.51 33.27 19.73
N GLN A 195 15.48 32.26 18.85
CA GLN A 195 15.11 32.44 17.44
C GLN A 195 13.82 31.71 17.09
N THR A 196 12.72 32.45 17.04
CA THR A 196 11.37 31.95 16.72
C THR A 196 10.99 31.97 15.24
N ASP A 197 11.86 32.45 14.33
CA ASP A 197 11.59 32.43 12.89
C ASP A 197 12.74 31.79 12.10
N MET A 198 12.80 30.47 12.14
CA MET A 198 13.48 29.73 11.09
C MET A 198 12.45 29.27 10.07
N HIS A 199 12.29 30.05 8.98
CA HIS A 199 11.77 29.51 7.72
C HIS A 199 12.74 28.42 7.23
N GLN A 200 12.56 27.20 7.73
CA GLN A 200 13.38 26.07 7.32
C GLN A 200 13.10 25.79 5.85
N LYS A 201 14.09 26.05 4.99
CA LYS A 201 14.04 25.61 3.59
C LYS A 201 14.27 24.10 3.56
N PRO A 202 13.54 23.36 2.72
CA PRO A 202 13.82 21.94 2.53
C PRO A 202 15.24 21.78 1.97
N ILE A 203 15.98 20.80 2.49
CA ILE A 203 17.30 20.43 1.95
C ILE A 203 17.14 19.72 0.62
N LYS A 204 16.08 18.94 0.50
CA LYS A 204 15.73 18.24 -0.72
C LYS A 204 14.23 18.27 -0.92
N GLN A 205 13.81 18.50 -2.15
CA GLN A 205 12.42 18.44 -2.56
C GLN A 205 12.34 17.51 -3.78
N SER A 206 11.37 16.61 -3.76
CA SER A 206 11.10 15.66 -4.84
C SER A 206 9.65 15.77 -5.25
N PHE A 207 9.41 15.65 -6.55
CA PHE A 207 8.09 15.73 -7.16
C PHE A 207 7.74 14.34 -7.67
N ILE A 208 6.60 13.82 -7.27
CA ILE A 208 6.29 12.39 -7.41
C ILE A 208 4.98 12.29 -8.17
N LEU A 209 4.97 11.57 -9.30
CA LEU A 209 3.71 11.06 -9.82
C LEU A 209 3.38 9.82 -8.99
N ASN A 210 2.35 9.91 -8.17
CA ASN A 210 1.92 8.86 -7.27
C ASN A 210 0.66 8.17 -7.81
N THR A 211 0.66 6.84 -7.77
CA THR A 211 -0.48 6.04 -8.21
C THR A 211 -0.90 5.08 -7.12
N VAL A 212 -2.18 5.13 -6.76
CA VAL A 212 -2.78 4.13 -5.88
C VAL A 212 -3.77 3.30 -6.69
N SER A 213 -3.48 2.01 -6.81
CA SER A 213 -4.37 1.04 -7.46
C SER A 213 -4.95 0.08 -6.41
N ASP A 214 -6.26 0.12 -6.22
CA ASP A 214 -7.02 -0.74 -5.28
C ASP A 214 -7.92 -1.69 -6.09
N TYR A 215 -7.56 -2.97 -6.05
CA TYR A 215 -8.32 -4.09 -6.62
C TYR A 215 -9.07 -4.78 -5.48
N ASN A 216 -10.36 -4.49 -5.34
CA ASN A 216 -11.18 -5.05 -4.28
C ASN A 216 -12.35 -5.86 -4.83
N SER A 217 -12.58 -7.05 -4.28
CA SER A 217 -13.72 -7.86 -4.68
C SER A 217 -15.05 -7.25 -4.22
N VAL A 218 -16.08 -7.43 -5.05
CA VAL A 218 -17.46 -7.11 -4.72
C VAL A 218 -17.99 -8.20 -3.79
N PRO A 219 -18.57 -7.86 -2.63
CA PRO A 219 -19.16 -8.86 -1.74
C PRO A 219 -20.36 -9.55 -2.42
N THR A 220 -20.24 -10.85 -2.69
CA THR A 220 -21.34 -11.67 -3.26
C THR A 220 -21.77 -12.79 -2.32
N GLY A 221 -21.28 -12.79 -1.08
CA GLY A 221 -21.41 -13.89 -0.12
C GLY A 221 -20.05 -14.36 0.38
N VAL A 222 -20.06 -15.47 1.13
CA VAL A 222 -18.82 -16.10 1.63
C VAL A 222 -18.02 -16.68 0.46
N ILE A 223 -16.71 -16.43 0.49
CA ILE A 223 -15.71 -16.88 -0.46
C ILE A 223 -15.04 -18.10 0.16
N SER A 224 -15.23 -19.28 -0.45
CA SER A 224 -14.59 -20.50 0.07
C SER A 224 -13.06 -20.38 0.01
N SER A 225 -12.34 -21.11 0.87
CA SER A 225 -10.87 -21.06 0.90
C SER A 225 -10.22 -21.34 -0.47
N SER A 226 -10.80 -22.26 -1.27
CA SER A 226 -10.34 -22.52 -2.63
C SER A 226 -10.57 -21.32 -3.57
N GLN A 227 -11.72 -20.66 -3.47
CA GLN A 227 -12.04 -19.47 -4.26
C GLN A 227 -11.21 -18.26 -3.83
N GLN A 228 -10.86 -18.13 -2.56
CA GLN A 228 -10.06 -17.02 -2.06
C GLN A 228 -8.67 -16.99 -2.74
N ARG A 229 -8.01 -18.15 -2.88
CA ARG A 229 -6.72 -18.25 -3.58
C ARG A 229 -6.85 -17.94 -5.07
N VAL A 230 -7.86 -18.49 -5.74
CA VAL A 230 -8.10 -18.26 -7.17
C VAL A 230 -8.32 -16.77 -7.43
N ARG A 231 -9.25 -16.13 -6.69
CA ARG A 231 -9.54 -14.69 -6.85
C ARG A 231 -8.32 -13.83 -6.56
N PHE A 232 -7.56 -14.15 -5.52
CA PHE A 232 -6.34 -13.42 -5.21
C PHE A 232 -5.30 -13.52 -6.33
N SER A 233 -5.13 -14.71 -6.90
CA SER A 233 -4.25 -14.95 -8.06
C SER A 233 -4.71 -14.19 -9.31
N GLU A 234 -6.01 -14.15 -9.58
CA GLU A 234 -6.57 -13.41 -10.73
C GLU A 234 -6.40 -11.89 -10.54
N MET A 235 -6.68 -11.35 -9.36
CA MET A 235 -6.44 -9.94 -9.04
C MET A 235 -4.96 -9.58 -9.18
N PHE A 236 -4.06 -10.45 -8.72
CA PHE A 236 -2.62 -10.27 -8.90
C PHE A 236 -2.22 -10.28 -10.39
N GLY A 237 -2.72 -11.24 -11.17
CA GLY A 237 -2.47 -11.32 -12.62
C GLY A 237 -2.93 -10.06 -13.35
N MET A 238 -4.16 -9.60 -13.09
CA MET A 238 -4.68 -8.36 -13.67
C MET A 238 -3.84 -7.13 -13.33
N MET A 239 -3.37 -7.05 -12.10
CA MET A 239 -2.47 -5.98 -11.67
C MET A 239 -1.17 -6.03 -12.44
N LYS A 240 -0.64 -7.24 -12.74
CA LYS A 240 0.54 -7.38 -13.59
C LYS A 240 0.35 -6.90 -15.01
N GLU A 241 -0.77 -7.24 -15.61
CA GLU A 241 -1.12 -6.80 -16.95
C GLU A 241 -1.35 -5.29 -17.02
N ALA A 242 -1.99 -4.72 -16.00
CA ALA A 242 -2.24 -3.28 -15.92
C ALA A 242 -0.95 -2.46 -15.91
N GLU A 243 0.06 -2.90 -15.17
CA GLU A 243 1.35 -2.21 -15.06
C GLU A 243 2.30 -2.52 -16.23
N ALA A 244 2.09 -3.61 -16.96
CA ALA A 244 2.83 -3.88 -18.20
C ALA A 244 2.41 -2.96 -19.36
N ASN A 245 1.17 -2.44 -19.31
CA ASN A 245 0.56 -1.63 -20.38
C ASN A 245 0.51 -0.12 -20.09
N GLY A 246 0.90 0.30 -18.89
CA GLY A 246 1.06 1.72 -18.49
C GLY A 246 2.47 2.21 -18.71
#